data_AF-A0A5N4B380-F1
#
_entry.id   AF-A0A5N4B380-F1
#
_cell.length_a   1.000
_cell.length_b   1.000
_cell.length_c   1.000
_cell.angle_alpha   90.00
_cell.angle_beta   90.00
_cell.angle_gamma   90.00
#
_symmetry.space_group_name_H-M   'P 1'
#
loop_
_entity.id
_entity.type
_entity.pdbx_description
1 polymer ?
#
loop_
_entity_poly.entity_id
_entity_poly.type
_entity_poly.pdbx_seq_one_letter_code
_entity_poly.pdbx_strand_id
1 'polypeptide(L)'
;MYLSAALIVGLCASGLATRDPCEYPPCDVFCPYGHVTDQLGCKTCACLDPCANKSCGSEEECEVQISTQCVEEPWEWFIGNCRPKCPVNDCISDYCPYGNARDENGCVTCECVNHCKNQTCGPDQTCITEHFCSHAVCGMRVKCTKRCEDLPCHSTEFCEYGFELDRDNCATCNCNQPCQGVVCPLNQYCFVSTIYCVTLPCPPPTAICQSFCPEGSALFTGAYDSPVKCTNSRICPKGYTCRNATGLSDSHCCETITA
;
A
#
# COMPACT_ATOMS: atom_id res chain seq x y z
N MET A 1 31.64 73.82 -32.81
CA MET A 1 30.23 73.66 -33.25
C MET A 1 29.73 72.39 -32.60
N TYR A 2 29.04 72.46 -31.44
CA TYR A 2 27.56 72.54 -31.34
C TYR A 2 26.91 71.34 -32.06
N LEU A 3 26.14 70.42 -31.49
CA LEU A 3 25.13 70.43 -30.42
C LEU A 3 24.88 68.94 -30.04
N SER A 4 24.76 68.57 -28.76
CA SER A 4 23.51 68.23 -28.05
C SER A 4 23.12 66.74 -27.96
N ALA A 5 22.75 66.38 -26.73
CA ALA A 5 22.31 65.10 -26.20
C ALA A 5 20.99 64.56 -26.78
N ALA A 6 20.78 63.25 -26.65
CA ALA A 6 19.51 62.70 -26.18
C ALA A 6 19.72 61.33 -25.51
N LEU A 7 19.58 61.33 -24.18
CA LEU A 7 19.23 60.12 -23.41
C LEU A 7 17.89 59.59 -23.96
N ILE A 8 17.87 58.35 -24.42
CA ILE A 8 16.61 57.60 -24.49
C ILE A 8 16.64 56.60 -23.35
N VAL A 9 15.99 56.98 -22.27
CA VAL A 9 15.57 56.09 -21.19
C VAL A 9 14.59 55.11 -21.82
N GLY A 10 15.08 53.91 -22.14
CA GLY A 10 14.25 52.78 -22.53
C GLY A 10 13.37 52.39 -21.36
N LEU A 11 12.09 52.76 -21.45
CA LEU A 11 11.02 52.33 -20.57
C LEU A 11 11.04 50.80 -20.47
N CYS A 12 11.37 50.27 -19.28
CA CYS A 12 10.99 48.92 -18.90
C CYS A 12 9.46 48.87 -18.88
N ALA A 13 8.85 48.45 -20.00
CA ALA A 13 7.46 48.10 -20.03
C ALA A 13 7.24 46.98 -19.02
N SER A 14 6.49 47.33 -17.99
CA SER A 14 5.95 46.50 -16.94
C SER A 14 5.44 45.17 -17.50
N GLY A 15 5.71 44.09 -16.76
CA GLY A 15 5.38 42.72 -17.12
C GLY A 15 4.00 42.58 -17.76
N LEU A 16 3.99 42.04 -18.98
CA LEU A 16 2.85 41.31 -19.49
C LEU A 16 2.64 40.13 -18.54
N ALA A 17 1.74 40.30 -17.58
CA ALA A 17 1.00 39.17 -17.04
C ALA A 17 0.33 38.50 -18.25
N THR A 18 0.87 37.38 -18.70
CA THR A 18 0.19 36.50 -19.64
C THR A 18 -1.08 36.06 -18.92
N ARG A 19 -2.20 36.73 -19.23
CA ARG A 19 -3.52 36.23 -18.88
C ARG A 19 -3.59 34.82 -19.40
N ASP A 20 -3.89 33.87 -18.52
CA ASP A 20 -4.23 32.52 -18.91
C ASP A 20 -5.32 32.63 -20.00
N PRO A 21 -5.07 32.17 -21.24
CA PRO A 21 -6.00 32.34 -22.35
C PRO A 21 -7.30 31.57 -22.14
N CYS A 22 -7.32 30.64 -21.19
CA CYS A 22 -8.49 29.88 -20.82
C CYS A 22 -9.28 30.60 -19.73
N GLU A 23 -10.48 31.08 -20.08
CA GLU A 23 -11.48 31.47 -19.10
C GLU A 23 -11.86 30.22 -18.28
N TYR A 24 -12.09 30.38 -16.97
CA TYR A 24 -12.38 29.31 -16.00
C TYR A 24 -13.22 28.15 -16.57
N PRO A 25 -13.00 26.89 -16.14
CA PRO A 25 -13.63 25.73 -16.77
C PRO A 25 -15.15 25.91 -16.85
N PRO A 26 -15.75 25.80 -18.06
CA PRO A 26 -17.11 26.24 -18.31
C PRO A 26 -18.20 25.37 -17.64
N CYS A 27 -17.84 24.27 -16.97
CA CYS A 27 -18.77 23.35 -16.32
C CYS A 27 -18.08 22.37 -15.35
N ASP A 28 -18.84 21.90 -14.36
CA ASP A 28 -18.42 20.92 -13.33
C ASP A 28 -18.75 19.46 -13.72
N VAL A 29 -18.74 19.14 -15.01
CA VAL A 29 -19.07 17.77 -15.49
C VAL A 29 -17.87 16.85 -15.26
N PHE A 30 -18.09 15.74 -14.54
CA PHE A 30 -17.08 14.69 -14.42
C PHE A 30 -16.96 13.90 -15.74
N CYS A 31 -15.84 14.08 -16.43
CA CYS A 31 -15.49 13.28 -17.59
C CYS A 31 -14.44 12.22 -17.19
N PRO A 32 -14.80 10.91 -17.17
CA PRO A 32 -13.87 9.86 -16.74
C PRO A 32 -12.62 9.79 -17.61
N TYR A 33 -12.73 10.24 -18.86
CA TYR A 33 -11.67 10.22 -19.86
C TYR A 33 -11.04 11.58 -20.17
N GLY A 34 -11.39 12.61 -19.39
CA GLY A 34 -10.96 13.98 -19.63
C GLY A 34 -11.87 14.77 -20.57
N HIS A 35 -11.53 16.04 -20.77
CA HIS A 35 -12.31 16.99 -21.57
C HIS A 35 -11.68 17.18 -22.94
N VAL A 36 -12.53 17.36 -23.96
CA VAL A 36 -12.10 17.83 -25.28
C VAL A 36 -11.51 19.23 -25.12
N THR A 37 -10.36 19.48 -25.74
CA THR A 37 -9.75 20.80 -25.79
C THR A 37 -10.08 21.53 -27.08
N ASP A 38 -10.23 22.84 -27.01
CA ASP A 38 -10.35 23.69 -28.20
C ASP A 38 -8.99 23.92 -28.89
N GLN A 39 -8.98 24.77 -29.93
CA GLN A 39 -7.78 25.09 -30.71
C GLN A 39 -6.71 25.85 -29.91
N LEU A 40 -7.07 26.42 -28.75
CA LEU A 40 -6.15 27.11 -27.84
C LEU A 40 -5.64 26.18 -26.72
N GLY A 41 -6.11 24.92 -26.69
CA GLY A 41 -5.79 23.96 -25.64
C GLY A 41 -6.68 24.08 -24.40
N CYS A 42 -7.74 24.90 -24.45
CA CYS A 42 -8.63 25.12 -23.32
C CYS A 42 -9.69 24.01 -23.24
N LYS A 43 -9.98 23.54 -22.02
CA LYS A 43 -10.99 22.50 -21.79
C LYS A 43 -12.38 23.02 -22.15
N THR A 44 -13.09 22.25 -22.95
CA THR A 44 -14.49 22.46 -23.27
C THR A 44 -15.40 21.66 -22.32
N CYS A 45 -16.72 21.85 -22.43
CA CYS A 45 -17.69 21.03 -21.72
C CYS A 45 -17.99 19.67 -22.34
N ALA A 46 -17.32 19.31 -23.43
CA ALA A 46 -17.46 17.99 -24.03
C ALA A 46 -16.46 17.02 -23.40
N CYS A 47 -16.93 15.81 -23.08
CA CYS A 47 -16.07 14.73 -22.62
C CYS A 47 -15.39 14.03 -23.80
N LEU A 48 -14.17 13.58 -23.57
CA LEU A 48 -13.52 12.63 -24.46
C LEU A 48 -14.23 11.28 -24.36
N ASP A 49 -14.52 10.68 -25.51
CA ASP A 49 -15.04 9.32 -25.64
C ASP A 49 -14.14 8.55 -26.62
N PRO A 50 -13.19 7.73 -26.10
CA PRO A 50 -12.30 6.91 -26.92
C PRO A 50 -13.03 5.88 -27.82
N CYS A 51 -14.32 5.64 -27.58
CA CYS A 51 -15.16 4.73 -28.34
C CYS A 51 -16.09 5.42 -29.35
N ALA A 52 -16.16 6.76 -29.37
CA ALA A 52 -17.12 7.51 -30.21
C ALA A 52 -17.05 7.15 -31.71
N ASN A 53 -15.85 6.87 -32.22
CA ASN A 53 -15.61 6.53 -33.63
C ASN A 53 -15.15 5.07 -33.82
N LYS A 54 -15.32 4.21 -32.82
CA LYS A 54 -14.94 2.80 -32.90
C LYS A 54 -16.15 1.95 -33.30
N SER A 55 -16.02 1.26 -34.43
CA SER A 55 -16.99 0.26 -34.87
C SER A 55 -16.42 -1.13 -34.63
N CYS A 56 -17.00 -1.86 -33.68
CA CYS A 56 -16.62 -3.21 -33.32
C CYS A 56 -17.51 -4.26 -34.01
N GLY A 57 -17.07 -5.52 -34.04
CA GLY A 57 -17.85 -6.63 -34.60
C GLY A 57 -19.18 -6.86 -33.86
N SER A 58 -20.07 -7.68 -34.43
CA SER A 58 -21.40 -7.96 -33.86
C SER A 58 -21.35 -8.57 -32.45
N GLU A 59 -20.30 -9.32 -32.15
CA GLU A 59 -20.05 -9.97 -30.86
C GLU A 59 -19.06 -9.20 -29.96
N GLU A 60 -18.68 -8.00 -30.39
CA GLU A 60 -17.75 -7.14 -29.67
C GLU A 60 -18.43 -5.85 -29.21
N GLU A 61 -17.86 -5.25 -28.18
CA GLU A 61 -18.19 -3.92 -27.71
C GLU A 61 -16.90 -3.11 -27.50
N CYS A 62 -16.99 -1.79 -27.62
CA CYS A 62 -15.83 -0.94 -27.38
C CYS A 62 -15.67 -0.70 -25.87
N GLU A 63 -14.52 -1.11 -25.32
CA GLU A 63 -14.12 -0.86 -23.94
C GLU A 63 -12.92 0.11 -23.92
N VAL A 64 -12.95 1.07 -23.00
CA VAL A 64 -11.85 2.04 -22.82
C VAL A 64 -10.77 1.43 -21.95
N GLN A 65 -9.53 1.46 -22.42
CA GLN A 65 -8.37 0.88 -21.72
C GLN A 65 -7.28 1.92 -21.49
N ILE A 66 -6.56 1.77 -20.38
CA ILE A 66 -5.40 2.61 -20.07
C ILE A 66 -4.23 2.14 -20.95
N SER A 67 -3.68 3.04 -21.76
CA SER A 67 -2.46 2.79 -22.53
C SER A 67 -1.27 2.69 -21.58
N THR A 68 -0.54 1.57 -21.63
CA THR A 68 0.69 1.37 -20.83
C THR A 68 1.94 1.95 -21.50
N GLN A 69 1.79 2.54 -22.69
CA GLN A 69 2.87 3.22 -23.39
C GLN A 69 2.74 4.72 -23.14
N CYS A 70 3.77 5.31 -22.52
CA CYS A 70 3.93 6.76 -22.48
C CYS A 70 4.27 7.23 -23.91
N VAL A 71 3.23 7.44 -24.72
CA VAL A 71 3.39 8.08 -26.04
C VAL A 71 3.57 9.58 -25.79
N GLU A 72 4.73 10.11 -26.18
CA GLU A 72 4.97 11.55 -26.23
C GLU A 72 4.08 12.15 -27.33
N GLU A 73 2.91 12.64 -26.90
CA GLU A 73 1.89 13.38 -27.65
C GLU A 73 1.23 12.68 -28.86
N PRO A 74 -0.11 12.78 -29.01
CA PRO A 74 -1.11 13.34 -28.09
C PRO A 74 -1.29 12.42 -26.87
N TRP A 75 -1.63 13.01 -25.72
CA TRP A 75 -1.80 12.35 -24.42
C TRP A 75 -3.01 11.39 -24.37
N GLU A 76 -3.06 10.39 -25.25
CA GLU A 76 -4.09 9.35 -25.31
C GLU A 76 -3.76 8.24 -24.32
N TRP A 77 -3.87 8.59 -23.04
CA TRP A 77 -3.79 7.61 -21.95
C TRP A 77 -4.96 6.62 -21.99
N PHE A 78 -6.01 6.92 -22.74
CA PHE A 78 -7.19 6.09 -22.93
C PHE A 78 -7.45 5.76 -24.38
N ILE A 79 -7.56 4.47 -24.69
CA ILE A 79 -7.81 3.96 -26.03
C ILE A 79 -9.06 3.08 -26.01
N GLY A 80 -9.98 3.32 -26.95
CA GLY A 80 -11.12 2.43 -27.18
C GLY A 80 -10.69 1.20 -27.97
N ASN A 81 -10.79 0.02 -27.35
CA ASN A 81 -10.50 -1.26 -27.98
C ASN A 81 -11.77 -2.10 -28.08
N CYS A 82 -11.91 -2.81 -29.21
CA CYS A 82 -12.99 -3.77 -29.36
C CYS A 82 -12.66 -5.02 -28.56
N ARG A 83 -13.61 -5.45 -27.72
CA ARG A 83 -13.52 -6.66 -26.91
C ARG A 83 -14.78 -7.50 -27.03
N PRO A 84 -14.69 -8.83 -26.86
CA PRO A 84 -15.87 -9.69 -26.80
C PRO A 84 -16.85 -9.21 -25.73
N LYS A 85 -18.14 -9.23 -26.04
CA LYS A 85 -19.20 -8.93 -25.06
C LYS A 85 -19.17 -9.99 -23.96
N CYS A 86 -18.86 -9.56 -22.74
CA CYS A 86 -18.82 -10.47 -21.61
C CYS A 86 -20.18 -10.59 -20.92
N PRO A 87 -20.62 -11.80 -20.53
CA PRO A 87 -21.83 -11.97 -19.74
C PRO A 87 -21.67 -11.27 -18.39
N VAL A 88 -22.72 -10.58 -17.96
CA VAL A 88 -22.77 -10.01 -16.60
C VAL A 88 -22.93 -11.17 -15.62
N ASN A 89 -21.86 -11.44 -14.87
CA ASN A 89 -21.83 -12.48 -13.86
C ASN A 89 -22.00 -11.85 -12.47
N ASP A 90 -23.07 -12.22 -11.76
CA ASP A 90 -23.40 -11.70 -10.42
C ASP A 90 -22.67 -12.46 -9.28
N CYS A 91 -21.56 -13.12 -9.60
CA CYS A 91 -20.76 -13.81 -8.61
C CYS A 91 -19.83 -12.82 -7.90
N ILE A 92 -20.21 -12.46 -6.68
CA ILE A 92 -19.41 -11.67 -5.75
C ILE A 92 -18.21 -12.54 -5.32
N SER A 93 -17.02 -12.13 -5.75
CA SER A 93 -15.75 -12.84 -5.57
C SER A 93 -15.00 -12.36 -4.32
N ASP A 94 -15.70 -12.07 -3.23
CA ASP A 94 -15.02 -11.72 -1.97
C ASP A 94 -14.24 -12.92 -1.39
N TYR A 95 -14.52 -14.13 -1.88
CA TYR A 95 -13.93 -15.38 -1.38
C TYR A 95 -12.89 -15.99 -2.32
N CYS A 96 -12.60 -15.42 -3.50
CA CYS A 96 -11.50 -15.91 -4.33
C CYS A 96 -10.21 -15.18 -3.95
N PRO A 97 -9.22 -15.87 -3.33
CA PRO A 97 -8.00 -15.22 -2.83
C PRO A 97 -7.16 -14.59 -3.94
N TYR A 98 -7.33 -15.04 -5.19
CA TYR A 98 -6.61 -14.55 -6.37
C TYR A 98 -7.55 -13.98 -7.44
N GLY A 99 -8.79 -13.68 -7.06
CA GLY A 99 -9.85 -13.24 -7.97
C GLY A 99 -10.41 -14.35 -8.85
N ASN A 100 -11.30 -13.94 -9.76
CA ASN A 100 -11.99 -14.81 -10.70
C ASN A 100 -11.14 -15.13 -11.94
N ALA A 101 -11.24 -16.37 -12.40
CA ALA A 101 -10.65 -16.86 -13.63
C ALA A 101 -11.31 -16.20 -14.85
N ARG A 102 -10.57 -16.14 -15.96
CA ARG A 102 -11.08 -15.66 -17.24
C ARG A 102 -11.20 -16.81 -18.23
N ASP A 103 -12.21 -16.75 -19.07
CA ASP A 103 -12.36 -17.69 -20.19
C ASP A 103 -11.44 -17.34 -21.36
N GLU A 104 -11.54 -18.10 -22.45
CA GLU A 104 -10.75 -17.93 -23.68
C GLU A 104 -10.98 -16.56 -24.36
N ASN A 105 -12.12 -15.93 -24.12
CA ASN A 105 -12.48 -14.61 -24.63
C ASN A 105 -12.05 -13.47 -23.68
N GLY A 106 -11.42 -13.82 -22.54
CA GLY A 106 -10.99 -12.87 -21.53
C GLY A 106 -12.10 -12.41 -20.59
N CYS A 107 -13.29 -13.02 -20.64
CA CYS A 107 -14.41 -12.68 -19.79
C CYS A 107 -14.26 -13.29 -18.40
N VAL A 108 -14.59 -12.51 -17.37
CA VAL A 108 -14.52 -12.96 -15.98
C VAL A 108 -15.58 -14.04 -15.76
N THR A 109 -15.17 -15.20 -15.28
CA THR A 109 -16.04 -16.33 -14.94
C THR A 109 -16.32 -16.34 -13.43
N CYS A 110 -17.21 -17.22 -12.97
CA CYS A 110 -17.44 -17.44 -11.54
C CYS A 110 -16.52 -18.51 -10.92
N GLU A 111 -15.51 -18.97 -11.65
CA GLU A 111 -14.48 -19.87 -11.12
C GLU A 111 -13.35 -19.04 -10.50
N CYS A 112 -12.80 -19.45 -9.36
CA CYS A 112 -11.62 -18.78 -8.81
C CYS A 112 -10.35 -19.13 -9.61
N VAL A 113 -9.42 -18.17 -9.71
CA VAL A 113 -8.07 -18.45 -10.23
C VAL A 113 -7.39 -19.47 -9.33
N ASN A 114 -6.97 -20.60 -9.91
CA ASN A 114 -6.19 -21.63 -9.25
C ASN A 114 -4.84 -21.82 -9.96
N HIS A 115 -3.80 -21.16 -9.45
CA HIS A 115 -2.44 -21.28 -9.98
C HIS A 115 -1.83 -22.68 -9.84
N CYS A 116 -2.39 -23.52 -8.96
CA CYS A 116 -1.98 -24.90 -8.73
C CYS A 116 -2.66 -25.93 -9.64
N LYS A 117 -3.64 -25.53 -10.47
CA LYS A 117 -4.46 -26.46 -11.29
C LYS A 117 -3.62 -27.40 -12.17
N ASN A 118 -2.51 -26.91 -12.72
CA ASN A 118 -1.62 -27.66 -13.63
C ASN A 118 -0.26 -27.99 -13.00
N GLN A 119 -0.16 -27.99 -11.67
CA GLN A 119 1.11 -28.11 -10.95
C GLN A 119 1.20 -29.46 -10.27
N THR A 120 2.22 -30.24 -10.63
CA THR A 120 2.47 -31.56 -10.06
C THR A 120 3.63 -31.47 -9.08
N CYS A 121 3.33 -31.62 -7.79
CA CYS A 121 4.33 -31.71 -6.74
C CYS A 121 4.66 -33.18 -6.40
N GLY A 122 5.76 -33.41 -5.67
CA GLY A 122 6.15 -34.74 -5.22
C GLY A 122 5.14 -35.39 -4.24
N PRO A 123 5.32 -36.68 -3.90
CA PRO A 123 4.35 -37.47 -3.11
C PRO A 123 4.01 -36.87 -1.73
N ASP A 124 4.96 -36.14 -1.12
CA ASP A 124 4.79 -35.51 0.20
C ASP A 124 4.77 -33.99 0.13
N GLN A 125 4.36 -33.45 -1.02
CA GLN A 125 4.32 -32.02 -1.25
C GLN A 125 2.91 -31.53 -1.59
N THR A 126 2.65 -30.29 -1.21
CA THR A 126 1.43 -29.56 -1.56
C THR A 126 1.83 -28.33 -2.38
N CYS A 127 1.05 -28.05 -3.43
CA CYS A 127 1.20 -26.83 -4.20
C CYS A 127 0.59 -25.66 -3.44
N ILE A 128 1.36 -24.60 -3.23
CA ILE A 128 0.89 -23.34 -2.69
C ILE A 128 1.19 -22.20 -3.67
N THR A 129 0.42 -21.13 -3.57
CA THR A 129 0.70 -19.89 -4.30
C THR A 129 1.13 -18.82 -3.32
N GLU A 130 2.29 -18.22 -3.53
CA GLU A 130 2.82 -17.17 -2.69
C GLU A 130 2.94 -15.85 -3.47
N HIS A 131 2.65 -14.76 -2.79
CA HIS A 131 2.82 -13.42 -3.33
C HIS A 131 4.30 -13.04 -3.29
N PHE A 132 4.84 -12.60 -4.41
CA PHE A 132 6.23 -12.22 -4.58
C PHE A 132 6.31 -10.79 -5.09
N CYS A 133 6.98 -9.92 -4.35
CA CYS A 133 7.28 -8.56 -4.76
C CYS A 133 8.79 -8.34 -4.83
N SER A 134 9.29 -7.87 -5.97
CA SER A 134 10.67 -7.41 -6.13
C SER A 134 10.68 -5.99 -6.68
N HIS A 135 11.26 -5.05 -5.93
CA HIS A 135 11.55 -3.67 -6.35
C HIS A 135 10.51 -3.06 -7.32
N ALA A 136 9.25 -2.97 -6.89
CA ALA A 136 8.09 -2.41 -7.60
C ALA A 136 7.25 -3.34 -8.51
N VAL A 137 7.65 -4.59 -8.74
CA VAL A 137 6.79 -5.58 -9.44
C VAL A 137 6.33 -6.63 -8.44
N CYS A 138 5.02 -6.75 -8.29
CA CYS A 138 4.37 -7.78 -7.48
C CYS A 138 3.64 -8.78 -8.38
N GLY A 139 3.66 -10.05 -8.00
CA GLY A 139 2.99 -11.12 -8.71
C GLY A 139 2.81 -12.36 -7.85
N MET A 140 2.23 -13.40 -8.44
CA MET A 140 2.04 -14.69 -7.80
C MET A 140 3.08 -15.69 -8.34
N ARG A 141 3.68 -16.49 -7.45
CA ARG A 141 4.50 -17.64 -7.85
C ARG A 141 3.97 -18.91 -7.21
N VAL A 142 4.11 -20.02 -7.92
CA VAL A 142 3.77 -21.34 -7.39
C VAL A 142 5.00 -21.97 -6.76
N LYS A 143 4.81 -22.62 -5.60
CA LYS A 143 5.84 -23.39 -4.92
C LYS A 143 5.26 -24.71 -4.42
N CYS A 144 6.03 -25.78 -4.56
CA CYS A 144 5.75 -27.04 -3.88
C CYS A 144 6.42 -27.01 -2.49
N THR A 145 5.63 -27.12 -1.43
CA THR A 145 6.13 -27.22 -0.05
C THR A 145 5.87 -28.59 0.50
N LYS A 146 6.62 -29.00 1.52
CA LYS A 146 6.32 -30.22 2.26
C LYS A 146 4.91 -30.12 2.85
N ARG A 147 4.16 -31.23 2.83
CA ARG A 147 2.88 -31.33 3.54
C ARG A 147 3.16 -31.43 5.03
N CYS A 148 2.55 -30.53 5.81
CA CYS A 148 2.59 -30.59 7.26
C CYS A 148 1.49 -31.50 7.79
N GLU A 149 1.76 -32.18 8.90
CA GLU A 149 0.74 -32.95 9.62
C GLU A 149 -0.17 -32.01 10.41
N ASP A 150 -1.46 -32.33 10.47
CA ASP A 150 -2.40 -31.59 11.32
C ASP A 150 -2.20 -32.01 12.78
N LEU A 151 -1.66 -31.10 13.60
CA LEU A 151 -1.38 -31.38 15.00
C LEU A 151 -2.62 -31.09 15.87
N PRO A 152 -3.01 -31.99 16.80
CA PRO A 152 -4.21 -31.80 17.63
C PRO A 152 -4.22 -30.50 18.44
N CYS A 153 -3.04 -30.02 18.87
CA CYS A 153 -2.88 -28.78 19.63
C CYS A 153 -3.40 -27.55 18.88
N HIS A 154 -3.37 -27.55 17.54
CA HIS A 154 -3.84 -26.42 16.72
C HIS A 154 -5.34 -26.16 16.87
N SER A 155 -6.10 -27.13 17.37
CA SER A 155 -7.53 -27.00 17.66
C SER A 155 -7.85 -26.56 19.09
N THR A 156 -6.90 -26.72 20.02
CA THR A 156 -7.12 -26.53 21.46
C THR A 156 -6.35 -25.35 22.04
N GLU A 157 -5.25 -24.97 21.40
CA GLU A 157 -4.37 -23.89 21.85
C GLU A 157 -4.54 -22.66 20.97
N PHE A 158 -4.64 -21.51 21.63
CA PHE A 158 -4.66 -20.21 20.97
C PHE A 158 -3.32 -19.52 21.19
N CYS A 159 -2.56 -19.33 20.11
CA CYS A 159 -1.30 -18.58 20.13
C CYS A 159 -1.50 -17.22 19.47
N GLU A 160 -1.33 -16.14 20.24
CA GLU A 160 -1.57 -14.75 19.79
C GLU A 160 -0.77 -14.38 18.53
N TYR A 161 0.46 -14.92 18.39
CA TYR A 161 1.36 -14.66 17.27
C TYR A 161 1.61 -15.88 16.38
N GLY A 162 0.69 -16.85 16.43
CA GLY A 162 0.80 -18.13 15.73
C GLY A 162 1.73 -19.13 16.40
N PHE A 163 1.91 -20.28 15.78
CA PHE A 163 2.79 -21.36 16.25
C PHE A 163 4.21 -21.18 15.73
N GLU A 164 5.21 -21.63 16.49
CA GLU A 164 6.59 -21.74 16.03
C GLU A 164 6.64 -22.70 14.83
N LEU A 165 7.48 -22.37 13.85
CA LEU A 165 7.70 -23.19 12.68
C LEU A 165 8.97 -24.03 12.83
N ASP A 166 8.91 -25.28 12.40
CA ASP A 166 10.08 -26.16 12.33
C ASP A 166 10.96 -25.87 11.10
N ARG A 167 11.99 -26.70 10.88
CA ARG A 167 12.92 -26.56 9.75
C ARG A 167 12.29 -26.77 8.38
N ASP A 168 11.17 -27.49 8.35
CA ASP A 168 10.39 -27.72 7.14
C ASP A 168 9.28 -26.66 6.96
N ASN A 169 9.27 -25.64 7.83
CA ASN A 169 8.30 -24.56 7.88
C ASN A 169 6.89 -25.03 8.26
N CYS A 170 6.80 -26.11 9.04
CA CYS A 170 5.55 -26.65 9.59
C CYS A 170 5.30 -26.14 11.00
N ALA A 171 4.05 -25.80 11.29
CA ALA A 171 3.64 -25.34 12.61
C ALA A 171 3.81 -26.45 13.65
N THR A 172 4.48 -26.13 14.74
CA THR A 172 4.64 -26.99 15.92
C THR A 172 3.49 -26.77 16.92
N CYS A 173 3.55 -27.40 18.09
CA CYS A 173 2.65 -27.10 19.21
C CYS A 173 3.21 -26.04 20.18
N ASN A 174 4.26 -25.32 19.81
CA ASN A 174 4.77 -24.23 20.61
C ASN A 174 4.23 -22.91 20.07
N CYS A 175 3.82 -22.01 20.96
CA CYS A 175 3.44 -20.65 20.53
C CYS A 175 4.67 -19.83 20.18
N ASN A 176 4.61 -19.13 19.04
CA ASN A 176 5.60 -18.16 18.65
C ASN A 176 5.57 -16.96 19.60
N GLN A 177 6.72 -16.58 20.13
CA GLN A 177 6.91 -15.40 20.95
C GLN A 177 7.97 -14.51 20.29
N PRO A 178 7.59 -13.53 19.44
CA PRO A 178 8.56 -12.73 18.68
C PRO A 178 9.61 -12.04 19.55
N CYS A 179 9.23 -11.64 20.78
CA CYS A 179 10.13 -10.99 21.74
C CYS A 179 10.96 -11.94 22.61
N GLN A 180 10.76 -13.25 22.51
CA GLN A 180 11.51 -14.22 23.31
C GLN A 180 12.97 -14.24 22.87
N GLY A 181 13.88 -14.00 23.81
CA GLY A 181 15.32 -13.94 23.53
C GLY A 181 15.80 -12.65 22.85
N VAL A 182 14.90 -11.70 22.56
CA VAL A 182 15.27 -10.40 21.99
C VAL A 182 15.81 -9.50 23.10
N VAL A 183 17.09 -9.13 22.99
CA VAL A 183 17.72 -8.15 23.88
C VAL A 183 17.76 -6.81 23.16
N CYS A 184 16.93 -5.87 23.63
CA CYS A 184 16.92 -4.52 23.09
C CYS A 184 18.04 -3.65 23.70
N PRO A 185 18.50 -2.62 22.96
CA PRO A 185 19.38 -1.59 23.50
C PRO A 185 18.83 -0.92 24.77
N LEU A 186 19.70 -0.21 25.48
CA LEU A 186 19.33 0.61 26.64
C LEU A 186 18.14 1.52 26.30
N ASN A 187 17.23 1.67 27.26
CA ASN A 187 16.02 2.47 27.12
C ASN A 187 15.05 2.01 26.01
N GLN A 188 15.15 0.76 25.59
CA GLN A 188 14.20 0.17 24.65
C GLN A 188 13.59 -1.11 25.21
N TYR A 189 12.38 -1.41 24.76
CA TYR A 189 11.69 -2.65 25.02
C TYR A 189 11.37 -3.34 23.71
N CYS A 190 11.25 -4.66 23.77
CA CYS A 190 10.75 -5.40 22.62
C CYS A 190 9.24 -5.20 22.51
N PHE A 191 8.80 -4.76 21.34
CA PHE A 191 7.42 -4.63 20.96
C PHE A 191 7.14 -5.56 19.77
N VAL A 192 6.02 -6.29 19.83
CA VAL A 192 5.58 -7.12 18.70
C VAL A 192 4.84 -6.24 17.72
N SER A 193 5.43 -6.01 16.55
CA SER A 193 4.81 -5.26 15.46
C SER A 193 3.99 -6.19 14.59
N THR A 194 2.68 -5.96 14.59
CA THR A 194 1.71 -6.61 13.69
C THR A 194 1.37 -5.67 12.54
N ILE A 195 1.57 -6.13 11.31
CA ILE A 195 1.21 -5.36 10.11
C ILE A 195 -0.22 -5.75 9.70
N TYR A 196 -1.13 -4.77 9.67
CA TYR A 196 -2.45 -4.94 9.08
C TYR A 196 -2.34 -4.77 7.57
N CYS A 197 -2.47 -5.87 6.83
CA CYS A 197 -2.44 -5.86 5.38
C CYS A 197 -3.87 -5.71 4.83
N VAL A 198 -4.01 -5.01 3.69
CA VAL A 198 -5.29 -4.94 2.96
C VAL A 198 -5.56 -6.25 2.21
N THR A 199 -4.50 -6.95 1.81
CA THR A 199 -4.56 -8.22 1.05
C THR A 199 -3.80 -9.32 1.78
N LEU A 200 -4.43 -10.48 1.95
CA LEU A 200 -3.80 -11.67 2.55
C LEU A 200 -2.82 -12.34 1.56
N PRO A 201 -1.76 -13.01 2.04
CA PRO A 201 -1.39 -13.20 3.45
C PRO A 201 -0.67 -11.97 4.03
N CYS A 202 -1.01 -11.60 5.28
CA CYS A 202 -0.27 -10.56 5.99
C CYS A 202 1.14 -11.03 6.34
N PRO A 203 2.13 -10.11 6.40
CA PRO A 203 3.44 -10.42 6.95
C PRO A 203 3.33 -10.96 8.39
N PRO A 204 4.19 -11.93 8.79
CA PRO A 204 4.19 -12.43 10.15
C PRO A 204 4.58 -11.31 11.13
N PRO A 205 4.08 -11.36 12.38
CA PRO A 205 4.46 -10.40 13.42
C PRO A 205 5.95 -10.49 13.72
N THR A 206 6.60 -9.33 13.89
CA THR A 206 8.04 -9.23 14.12
C THR A 206 8.36 -8.45 15.39
N ALA A 207 9.42 -8.85 16.10
CA ALA A 207 9.95 -8.08 17.21
C ALA A 207 10.70 -6.82 16.73
N ILE A 208 10.35 -5.67 17.32
CA ILE A 208 10.99 -4.38 17.09
C ILE A 208 11.34 -3.78 18.44
N CYS A 209 12.56 -3.25 18.58
CA CYS A 209 12.94 -2.49 19.76
C CYS A 209 12.37 -1.07 19.68
N GLN A 210 11.50 -0.72 20.62
CA GLN A 210 10.90 0.61 20.73
C GLN A 210 11.41 1.30 21.99
N SER A 211 11.62 2.61 21.91
CA SER A 211 12.02 3.41 23.07
C SER A 211 10.86 3.58 24.05
N PHE A 212 11.13 3.50 25.37
CA PHE A 212 10.13 3.77 26.40
C PHE A 212 9.65 5.23 26.37
N CYS A 213 10.55 6.14 26.00
CA CYS A 213 10.33 7.57 25.91
C CYS A 213 10.90 8.11 24.59
N PRO A 214 10.50 9.32 24.16
CA PRO A 214 11.20 10.07 23.11
C PRO A 214 12.70 10.16 23.36
N GLU A 215 13.48 10.35 22.30
CA GLU A 215 14.94 10.35 22.39
C GLU A 215 15.46 11.32 23.47
N GLY A 216 16.37 10.84 24.32
CA GLY A 216 16.97 11.61 25.42
C GLY A 216 16.05 11.91 26.62
N SER A 217 14.75 11.63 26.55
CA SER A 217 13.78 12.07 27.57
C SER A 217 13.51 11.06 28.70
N ALA A 218 14.15 9.89 28.69
CA ALA A 218 13.92 8.87 29.72
C ALA A 218 14.65 9.21 31.02
N LEU A 219 13.95 9.10 32.15
CA LEU A 219 14.58 9.17 33.46
C LEU A 219 15.16 7.82 33.85
N PHE A 220 16.44 7.75 34.18
CA PHE A 220 17.09 6.50 34.59
C PHE A 220 17.32 6.40 36.10
N THR A 221 17.18 5.19 36.63
CA THR A 221 17.70 4.84 37.94
C THR A 221 19.21 4.60 37.84
N GLY A 222 20.02 5.47 38.45
CA GLY A 222 21.48 5.46 38.33
C GLY A 222 22.22 4.21 38.84
N ALA A 223 21.50 3.16 39.26
CA ALA A 223 22.08 1.87 39.66
C ALA A 223 22.12 0.84 38.53
N TYR A 224 21.25 0.95 37.51
CA TYR A 224 21.09 -0.09 36.48
C TYR A 224 20.72 0.47 35.09
N ASP A 225 20.84 1.78 34.87
CA ASP A 225 20.39 2.47 33.64
C ASP A 225 18.99 2.03 33.17
N SER A 226 18.15 1.69 34.13
CA SER A 226 16.79 1.20 33.91
C SER A 226 15.82 2.38 34.03
N PRO A 227 14.87 2.53 33.09
CA PRO A 227 13.94 3.64 33.08
C PRO A 227 13.04 3.60 34.33
N VAL A 228 12.76 4.77 34.91
CA VAL A 228 11.95 4.89 36.11
C VAL A 228 10.49 4.58 35.78
N LYS A 229 9.99 3.46 36.32
CA LYS A 229 8.58 3.09 36.25
C LYS A 229 7.71 4.00 37.11
N CYS A 230 6.53 4.34 36.62
CA CYS A 230 5.51 5.12 37.32
C CYS A 230 4.16 4.40 37.32
N THR A 231 3.36 4.69 38.34
CA THR A 231 2.02 4.13 38.55
C THR A 231 1.16 5.18 39.25
N ASN A 232 -0.14 4.92 39.47
CA ASN A 232 -1.01 5.83 40.23
C ASN A 232 -0.45 6.20 41.62
N SER A 233 0.33 5.30 42.24
CA SER A 233 1.00 5.52 43.54
C SER A 233 2.45 6.01 43.45
N ARG A 234 3.11 5.93 42.28
CA ARG A 234 4.50 6.38 42.05
C ARG A 234 4.49 7.50 41.03
N ILE A 235 4.57 8.72 41.55
CA ILE A 235 4.54 9.95 40.76
C ILE A 235 5.95 10.26 40.25
N CYS A 236 6.05 10.67 38.99
CA CYS A 236 7.30 11.10 38.40
C CYS A 236 7.82 12.40 39.05
N PRO A 237 9.16 12.59 39.15
CA PRO A 237 9.74 13.83 39.65
C PRO A 237 9.35 15.06 38.80
N LYS A 238 9.55 16.26 39.35
CA LYS A 238 9.27 17.52 38.65
C LYS A 238 10.04 17.57 37.33
N GLY A 239 9.33 17.89 36.23
CA GLY A 239 9.88 17.90 34.87
C GLY A 239 9.64 16.60 34.08
N TYR A 240 9.08 15.57 34.72
CA TYR A 240 8.76 14.30 34.09
C TYR A 240 7.27 14.00 34.21
N THR A 241 6.70 13.39 33.17
CA THR A 241 5.32 12.92 33.11
C THR A 241 5.30 11.40 32.95
N CYS A 242 4.33 10.77 33.60
CA CYS A 242 4.13 9.33 33.49
C CYS A 242 3.49 9.01 32.12
N ARG A 243 4.19 8.24 31.30
CA ARG A 243 3.74 7.86 29.96
C ARG A 243 3.62 6.35 29.84
N ASN A 244 2.52 5.90 29.25
CA ASN A 244 2.33 4.48 28.93
C ASN A 244 3.10 4.15 27.67
N ALA A 245 3.89 3.07 27.74
CA ALA A 245 4.48 2.48 26.54
C ALA A 245 3.43 1.58 25.86
N THR A 246 3.32 1.68 24.55
CA THR A 246 2.32 0.93 23.78
C THR A 246 2.60 -0.57 23.87
N GLY A 247 1.59 -1.38 24.18
CA GLY A 247 1.75 -2.83 24.32
C GLY A 247 2.45 -3.29 25.61
N LEU A 248 2.71 -2.38 26.56
CA LEU A 248 3.18 -2.72 27.90
C LEU A 248 2.12 -2.37 28.95
N SER A 249 2.08 -3.15 30.03
CA SER A 249 1.30 -2.84 31.24
C SER A 249 1.92 -1.71 32.07
N ASP A 250 3.20 -1.43 31.85
CA ASP A 250 4.01 -0.56 32.70
C ASP A 250 4.22 0.82 32.07
N SER A 251 4.07 1.85 32.89
CA SER A 251 4.30 3.26 32.53
C SER A 251 5.68 3.71 33.01
N HIS A 252 6.28 4.66 32.29
CA HIS A 252 7.63 5.16 32.57
C HIS A 252 7.66 6.70 32.60
N CYS A 253 8.57 7.25 33.39
CA CYS A 253 8.75 8.69 33.51
C CYS A 253 9.57 9.25 32.35
N CYS A 254 8.94 10.08 31.53
CA CYS A 254 9.56 10.76 30.40
C CYS A 254 9.54 12.29 30.63
N GLU A 255 10.54 13.03 30.15
CA GLU A 255 10.56 14.49 30.25
C GLU A 255 9.33 15.10 29.59
N THR A 256 8.78 16.12 30.23
CA THR A 256 7.69 16.91 29.67
C THR A 256 8.26 17.74 28.52
N ILE A 257 8.07 17.30 27.28
CA ILE A 257 8.38 18.12 26.11
C ILE A 257 7.37 19.27 26.10
N THR A 258 7.78 20.43 26.59
CA THR A 258 7.07 21.69 26.36
C THR A 258 7.16 21.99 24.87
N ALA A 259 6.05 21.84 24.16
CA ALA A 259 5.87 22.39 22.82
C ALA A 259 5.85 23.93 22.88
#